data_AF-F9FEM1-F1
#
_entry.id   AF-F9FEM1-F1
#
_cell.length_a   1.000
_cell.length_b   1.000
_cell.length_c   1.000
_cell.angle_alpha   90.00
_cell.angle_beta   90.00
_cell.angle_gamma   90.00
#
_symmetry.space_group_name_H-M   'P 1'
#
loop_
_entity.id
_entity.type
_entity.pdbx_description
1 polymer ?
#
loop_
_entity_poly.entity_id
_entity_poly.type
_entity_poly.pdbx_seq_one_letter_code
_entity_poly.pdbx_strand_id
1 'polypeptide(L)'
;MPFKRSFNTVGVHCGGEVCDVVVGGVRDVPGKTMYEKMMHFWKKEDHLRNLLLNEPRGCSAMCHNLVLPPTNPEADYGFIIMEHEEYPPMSGANTVATVTCLLETGMVTMQEPETVVKLDAPAGLVTAYAKCENGKCKSVRFHNVPAFVFATDKEISVPDLGTVKVDIAYGGMIYVLVDASSVGLKIKTTEGAKLVKVGERIKRAVMEQTDPVHPENPGIHGVTIIEFTEPLYEYKDGKAANNTVVVSPGRLDRSPCGTGTCARLAVLHAKGELKEGENFYHRGITGTEFVGRVEGTTKVGEYSAIYPSVEGQAWITSFKQVVLDSTDPFPEGFRVGDTWHLDPEE
;
A
#
# COMPACT_ATOMS: atom_id res chain seq x y z
N MET A 1 -20.17 30.99 -6.03
CA MET A 1 -19.06 30.19 -5.49
C MET A 1 -17.90 30.33 -6.46
N PRO A 2 -16.83 31.08 -6.14
CA PRO A 2 -15.65 31.16 -6.99
C PRO A 2 -14.84 29.86 -6.87
N PHE A 3 -15.36 28.78 -7.46
CA PHE A 3 -14.70 27.48 -7.49
C PHE A 3 -13.42 27.55 -8.31
N LYS A 4 -12.29 27.23 -7.67
CA LYS A 4 -10.98 27.15 -8.32
C LYS A 4 -10.75 25.76 -8.93
N ARG A 5 -11.15 24.70 -8.23
CA ARG A 5 -11.02 23.30 -8.67
C ARG A 5 -12.18 22.44 -8.14
N SER A 6 -12.49 21.37 -8.87
CA SER A 6 -13.40 20.31 -8.46
C SER A 6 -12.90 18.96 -8.98
N PHE A 7 -13.02 17.92 -8.15
CA PHE A 7 -12.59 16.55 -8.44
C PHE A 7 -13.75 15.58 -8.20
N ASN A 8 -13.88 14.58 -9.07
CA ASN A 8 -14.80 13.48 -8.88
C ASN A 8 -14.03 12.32 -8.23
N THR A 9 -14.45 11.97 -7.02
CA THR A 9 -13.82 10.90 -6.24
C THR A 9 -14.85 9.85 -5.88
N VAL A 10 -14.54 8.59 -6.16
CA VAL A 10 -15.30 7.43 -5.68
C VAL A 10 -14.67 7.00 -4.36
N GLY A 11 -15.44 7.07 -3.28
CA GLY A 11 -14.97 6.60 -1.99
C GLY A 11 -14.97 5.08 -1.95
N VAL A 12 -13.86 4.47 -1.55
CA VAL A 12 -13.70 3.01 -1.52
C VAL A 12 -12.89 2.62 -0.30
N HIS A 13 -13.21 1.48 0.32
CA HIS A 13 -12.29 0.86 1.27
C HIS A 13 -11.96 -0.57 0.86
N CYS A 14 -10.73 -1.00 1.13
CA CYS A 14 -10.27 -2.38 0.94
C CYS A 14 -9.77 -2.92 2.29
N GLY A 15 -10.37 -4.01 2.79
CA GLY A 15 -10.00 -4.55 4.10
C GLY A 15 -10.15 -3.57 5.28
N GLY A 16 -10.88 -2.46 5.10
CA GLY A 16 -11.02 -1.39 6.10
C GLY A 16 -10.12 -0.18 5.87
N GLU A 17 -9.11 -0.29 5.01
CA GLU A 17 -8.25 0.80 4.60
C GLU A 17 -8.96 1.69 3.57
N VAL A 18 -9.01 3.00 3.80
CA VAL A 18 -9.68 3.95 2.90
C VAL A 18 -8.76 4.25 1.72
N CYS A 19 -9.23 3.90 0.53
CA CYS A 19 -8.48 3.91 -0.73
C CYS A 19 -9.30 4.62 -1.81
N ASP A 20 -9.61 5.90 -1.59
CA ASP A 20 -10.49 6.67 -2.47
C ASP A 20 -9.89 6.79 -3.87
N VAL A 21 -10.73 6.86 -4.92
CA VAL A 21 -10.28 6.85 -6.32
C VAL A 21 -10.74 8.12 -7.02
N VAL A 22 -9.79 8.97 -7.42
CA VAL A 22 -10.02 10.17 -8.22
C VAL A 22 -10.19 9.75 -9.68
N VAL A 23 -11.40 9.91 -10.19
CA VAL A 23 -11.82 9.50 -11.55
C VAL A 23 -12.08 10.69 -12.47
N GLY A 24 -11.94 11.92 -11.98
CA GLY A 24 -12.08 13.12 -12.81
C GLY A 24 -11.64 14.40 -12.12
N GLY A 25 -11.36 15.44 -12.92
CA GLY A 25 -10.94 16.76 -12.43
C GLY A 25 -9.42 16.99 -12.37
N VAL A 26 -8.62 15.98 -12.71
CA VAL A 26 -7.15 16.07 -12.79
C VAL A 26 -6.71 15.77 -14.23
N ARG A 27 -5.76 16.56 -14.75
CA ARG A 27 -5.20 16.39 -16.10
C ARG A 27 -4.02 15.44 -16.06
N ASP A 28 -3.76 14.80 -17.20
CA ASP A 28 -2.53 14.04 -17.39
C ASP A 28 -1.29 14.93 -17.36
N VAL A 29 -0.13 14.34 -17.05
CA VAL A 29 1.16 15.02 -16.91
C VAL A 29 2.24 14.37 -17.79
N PRO A 30 3.29 15.10 -18.18
CA PRO A 30 4.40 14.53 -18.94
C PRO A 30 5.13 13.41 -18.18
N GLY A 31 5.43 12.31 -18.86
CA GLY A 31 6.25 11.20 -18.37
C GLY A 31 6.18 10.02 -19.33
N LYS A 32 7.31 9.34 -19.59
CA LYS A 32 7.39 8.13 -20.40
C LYS A 32 6.97 6.87 -19.64
N THR A 33 7.02 6.94 -18.31
CA THR A 33 6.61 5.87 -17.41
C THR A 33 5.67 6.43 -16.35
N MET A 34 4.86 5.57 -15.73
CA MET A 34 4.04 5.97 -14.57
C MET A 34 4.90 6.43 -13.39
N TYR A 35 6.13 5.92 -13.26
CA TYR A 35 7.10 6.45 -12.28
C TYR A 35 7.48 7.91 -12.56
N GLU A 36 7.77 8.25 -13.82
CA GLU A 36 8.05 9.65 -14.19
C GLU A 36 6.84 10.57 -13.94
N LYS A 37 5.61 10.09 -14.25
CA LYS A 37 4.38 10.84 -13.96
C LYS A 37 4.16 11.02 -12.45
N MET A 38 4.35 9.96 -11.66
CA MET A 38 4.33 10.01 -10.19
C MET A 38 5.31 11.05 -9.64
N MET A 39 6.55 11.02 -10.10
CA MET A 39 7.56 12.01 -9.70
C MET A 39 7.23 13.43 -10.18
N HIS A 40 6.51 13.59 -11.29
CA HIS A 40 6.01 14.89 -11.71
C HIS A 40 4.99 15.43 -10.71
N PHE A 41 3.99 14.63 -10.32
CA PHE A 41 3.01 15.04 -9.30
C PHE A 41 3.71 15.39 -8.00
N TRP A 42 4.61 14.52 -7.54
CA TRP A 42 5.32 14.75 -6.28
C TRP A 42 6.17 16.03 -6.30
N LYS A 43 6.92 16.29 -7.39
CA LYS A 43 7.84 17.44 -7.43
C LYS A 43 7.18 18.76 -7.81
N LYS A 44 6.02 18.75 -8.48
CA LYS A 44 5.43 19.95 -9.10
C LYS A 44 3.98 20.23 -8.72
N GLU A 45 3.24 19.20 -8.33
CA GLU A 45 1.79 19.29 -8.10
C GLU A 45 1.38 18.70 -6.75
N ASP A 46 2.29 18.67 -5.76
CA ASP A 46 2.05 17.98 -4.48
C ASP A 46 0.89 18.56 -3.66
N HIS A 47 0.52 19.81 -3.95
CA HIS A 47 -0.68 20.45 -3.43
C HIS A 47 -1.95 19.62 -3.67
N LEU A 48 -2.00 18.79 -4.72
CA LEU A 48 -3.13 17.89 -4.98
C LEU A 48 -3.25 16.84 -3.87
N ARG A 49 -2.15 16.18 -3.51
CA ARG A 49 -2.11 15.17 -2.45
C ARG A 49 -2.45 15.79 -1.11
N ASN A 50 -1.86 16.94 -0.78
CA ASN A 50 -2.18 17.66 0.45
C ASN A 50 -3.67 18.04 0.51
N LEU A 51 -4.21 18.64 -0.55
CA LEU A 51 -5.61 19.02 -0.65
C LEU A 51 -6.57 17.84 -0.47
N LEU A 52 -6.24 16.65 -0.98
CA LEU A 52 -7.11 15.47 -0.92
C LEU A 52 -6.98 14.69 0.39
N LEU A 53 -5.78 14.63 0.98
CA LEU A 53 -5.51 13.79 2.15
C LEU A 53 -5.64 14.52 3.48
N ASN A 54 -5.34 15.82 3.53
CA ASN A 54 -5.40 16.59 4.77
C ASN A 54 -6.84 16.97 5.14
N GLU A 55 -7.04 17.28 6.42
CA GLU A 55 -8.29 17.90 6.86
C GLU A 55 -8.49 19.26 6.18
N PRO A 56 -9.74 19.66 5.85
CA PRO A 56 -11.00 19.02 6.23
C PRO A 56 -11.56 18.02 5.20
N ARG A 57 -10.79 17.70 4.15
CA ARG A 57 -11.26 16.90 3.01
C ARG A 57 -10.96 15.41 3.17
N GLY A 58 -9.77 15.11 3.70
CA GLY A 58 -9.33 13.77 4.04
C GLY A 58 -9.20 13.56 5.55
N CYS A 59 -8.48 12.51 5.91
CA CYS A 59 -8.11 12.19 7.28
C CYS A 59 -6.81 11.37 7.31
N SER A 60 -6.19 11.22 8.48
CA SER A 60 -4.90 10.56 8.60
C SER A 60 -4.88 9.11 8.07
N ALA A 61 -6.00 8.40 8.17
CA ALA A 61 -6.15 7.02 7.71
C ALA A 61 -6.47 6.84 6.21
N MET A 62 -6.51 7.93 5.45
CA MET A 62 -6.94 7.93 4.05
C MET A 62 -5.74 7.82 3.09
N CYS A 63 -5.93 7.06 2.02
CA CYS A 63 -5.14 7.09 0.80
C CYS A 63 -6.03 7.51 -0.38
N HIS A 64 -5.41 8.04 -1.43
CA HIS A 64 -6.10 8.32 -2.69
C HIS A 64 -5.36 7.69 -3.88
N ASN A 65 -6.13 7.34 -4.90
CA ASN A 65 -5.66 6.76 -6.15
C ASN A 65 -6.08 7.66 -7.29
N LEU A 66 -5.11 8.22 -8.00
CA LEU A 66 -5.37 9.05 -9.17
C LEU A 66 -5.35 8.17 -10.42
N VAL A 67 -6.50 7.98 -11.06
CA VAL A 67 -6.60 7.27 -12.35
C VAL A 67 -6.17 8.21 -13.48
N LEU A 68 -5.29 7.71 -14.35
CA LEU A 68 -4.72 8.45 -15.49
C LEU A 68 -4.62 7.57 -16.74
N PRO A 69 -4.41 8.17 -17.93
CA PRO A 69 -3.98 7.40 -19.09
C PRO A 69 -2.68 6.62 -18.78
N PRO A 70 -2.63 5.31 -19.10
CA PRO A 70 -1.44 4.50 -18.89
C PRO A 70 -0.30 4.94 -19.81
N THR A 71 0.92 4.59 -19.44
CA THR A 71 2.11 4.72 -20.28
C THR A 71 2.47 3.41 -20.97
N ASN A 72 2.12 2.28 -20.36
CA ASN A 72 2.24 0.95 -20.92
C ASN A 72 1.07 0.66 -21.86
N PRO A 73 1.31 0.30 -23.14
CA PRO A 73 0.25 0.02 -24.11
C PRO A 73 -0.57 -1.23 -23.80
N GLU A 74 -0.12 -2.11 -22.90
CA GLU A 74 -0.88 -3.26 -22.45
C GLU A 74 -1.86 -2.97 -21.32
N ALA A 75 -1.75 -1.82 -20.65
CA ALA A 75 -2.58 -1.49 -19.51
C ALA A 75 -3.91 -0.87 -19.95
N ASP A 76 -4.97 -1.18 -19.20
CA ASP A 76 -6.29 -0.56 -19.37
C ASP A 76 -6.29 0.87 -18.80
N TYR A 77 -5.64 1.05 -17.64
CA TYR A 77 -5.52 2.33 -16.94
C TYR A 77 -4.16 2.45 -16.25
N GLY A 78 -3.66 3.68 -16.15
CA GLY A 78 -2.60 4.02 -15.21
C GLY A 78 -3.20 4.49 -13.88
N PHE A 79 -2.48 4.28 -12.79
CA PHE A 79 -2.86 4.87 -11.51
C PHE A 79 -1.65 5.32 -10.70
N ILE A 80 -1.82 6.38 -9.92
CA ILE A 80 -0.82 6.92 -9.02
C ILE A 80 -1.41 6.91 -7.61
N ILE A 81 -0.69 6.30 -6.68
CA ILE A 81 -1.11 6.23 -5.28
C ILE A 81 -0.59 7.46 -4.55
N MET A 82 -1.40 7.99 -3.66
CA MET A 82 -1.12 9.13 -2.80
C MET A 82 -1.34 8.72 -1.34
N GLU A 83 -0.25 8.74 -0.57
CA GLU A 83 -0.25 8.57 0.88
C GLU A 83 0.23 9.85 1.58
N HIS A 84 0.19 9.90 2.92
CA HIS A 84 0.43 11.15 3.64
C HIS A 84 1.87 11.67 3.58
N GLU A 85 2.86 10.82 3.38
CA GLU A 85 4.27 11.24 3.29
C GLU A 85 4.94 10.89 1.96
N GLU A 86 4.26 10.12 1.10
CA GLU A 86 4.86 9.66 -0.15
C GLU A 86 3.82 9.39 -1.23
N TYR A 87 4.33 9.29 -2.46
CA TYR A 87 3.64 8.61 -3.55
C TYR A 87 4.31 7.23 -3.69
N PRO A 88 3.71 6.17 -3.11
CA PRO A 88 4.36 4.88 -3.12
C PRO A 88 4.32 4.27 -4.54
N PRO A 89 5.35 3.51 -4.95
CA PRO A 89 5.36 2.90 -6.27
C PRO A 89 4.25 1.86 -6.50
N MET A 90 3.81 1.19 -5.43
CA MET A 90 2.73 0.20 -5.43
C MET A 90 2.05 0.20 -4.06
N SER A 91 0.75 -0.08 -4.00
CA SER A 91 0.01 -0.38 -2.78
C SER A 91 -1.14 -1.35 -3.09
N GLY A 92 -1.19 -2.46 -2.35
CA GLY A 92 -2.09 -3.57 -2.68
C GLY A 92 -3.57 -3.30 -2.40
N ALA A 93 -3.89 -2.70 -1.25
CA ALA A 93 -5.27 -2.34 -0.90
C ALA A 93 -5.84 -1.30 -1.90
N ASN A 94 -5.00 -0.34 -2.27
CA ASN A 94 -5.27 0.67 -3.29
C ASN A 94 -5.47 0.07 -4.69
N THR A 95 -4.71 -0.95 -5.07
CA THR A 95 -4.89 -1.71 -6.32
C THR A 95 -6.27 -2.38 -6.35
N VAL A 96 -6.62 -3.12 -5.29
CA VAL A 96 -7.93 -3.78 -5.18
C VAL A 96 -9.08 -2.76 -5.24
N ALA A 97 -8.97 -1.67 -4.47
CA ALA A 97 -9.97 -0.60 -4.48
C ALA A 97 -10.12 0.06 -5.85
N THR A 98 -9.02 0.33 -6.55
CA THR A 98 -9.02 0.93 -7.89
C THR A 98 -9.70 -0.01 -8.90
N VAL A 99 -9.37 -1.29 -8.92
CA VAL A 99 -10.01 -2.27 -9.83
C VAL A 99 -11.51 -2.38 -9.53
N THR A 100 -11.90 -2.50 -8.25
CA THR A 100 -13.31 -2.51 -7.86
C THR A 100 -14.03 -1.24 -8.31
N CYS A 101 -13.44 -0.06 -8.13
CA CYS A 101 -13.99 1.20 -8.61
C CYS A 101 -14.18 1.19 -10.13
N LEU A 102 -13.14 0.85 -10.89
CA LEU A 102 -13.19 0.87 -12.35
C LEU A 102 -14.28 -0.05 -12.91
N LEU A 103 -14.46 -1.23 -12.31
CA LEU A 103 -15.48 -2.19 -12.72
C LEU A 103 -16.89 -1.77 -12.29
N GLU A 104 -17.10 -1.43 -11.02
CA GLU A 104 -18.43 -1.15 -10.48
C GLU A 104 -18.98 0.22 -10.92
N THR A 105 -18.12 1.12 -11.41
CA THR A 105 -18.53 2.39 -12.04
C THR A 105 -18.64 2.30 -13.57
N GLY A 106 -18.31 1.16 -14.17
CA GLY A 106 -18.39 0.92 -15.60
C GLY A 106 -17.31 1.62 -16.43
N MET A 107 -16.22 2.09 -15.83
CA MET A 107 -15.04 2.60 -16.56
C MET A 107 -14.32 1.48 -17.30
N VAL A 108 -14.29 0.28 -16.72
CA VAL A 108 -13.94 -0.97 -17.40
C VAL A 108 -15.20 -1.81 -17.55
N THR A 109 -15.40 -2.41 -18.73
CA THR A 109 -16.56 -3.28 -18.96
C THR A 109 -16.39 -4.58 -18.17
N MET A 110 -17.27 -4.82 -17.20
CA MET A 110 -17.27 -6.04 -16.39
C MET A 110 -17.70 -7.27 -17.20
N GLN A 111 -16.93 -8.35 -17.06
CA GLN A 111 -17.20 -9.69 -17.58
C GLN A 111 -17.33 -10.69 -16.43
N GLU A 112 -18.25 -11.65 -16.55
CA GLU A 112 -18.50 -12.68 -15.55
C GLU A 112 -18.13 -14.08 -16.09
N PRO A 113 -17.57 -14.99 -15.27
CA PRO A 113 -17.38 -14.88 -13.80
C PRO A 113 -16.09 -14.15 -13.39
N GLU A 114 -15.22 -13.79 -14.34
CA GLU A 114 -13.95 -13.13 -14.06
C GLU A 114 -13.67 -12.04 -15.10
N THR A 115 -13.22 -10.87 -14.63
CA THR A 115 -12.67 -9.81 -15.46
C THR A 115 -11.19 -9.65 -15.19
N VAL A 116 -10.38 -9.55 -16.24
CA VAL A 116 -8.96 -9.19 -16.13
C VAL A 116 -8.81 -7.70 -16.36
N VAL A 117 -8.13 -7.02 -15.45
CA VAL A 117 -7.80 -5.59 -15.53
C VAL A 117 -6.29 -5.42 -15.35
N LYS A 118 -5.63 -4.81 -16.32
CA LYS A 118 -4.20 -4.49 -16.27
C LYS A 118 -4.02 -3.03 -15.87
N LEU A 119 -3.35 -2.80 -14.75
CA LEU A 119 -3.03 -1.46 -14.25
C LEU A 119 -1.55 -1.15 -14.45
N ASP A 120 -1.26 0.03 -14.98
CA ASP A 120 0.09 0.58 -15.05
C ASP A 120 0.38 1.36 -13.76
N ALA A 121 1.11 0.74 -12.83
CA ALA A 121 1.56 1.35 -11.58
C ALA A 121 2.95 1.98 -11.77
N PRO A 122 3.38 2.92 -10.91
CA PRO A 122 4.76 3.41 -10.93
C PRO A 122 5.82 2.30 -10.69
N ALA A 123 5.47 1.22 -9.98
CA ALA A 123 6.33 0.04 -9.84
C ALA A 123 6.37 -0.87 -11.08
N GLY A 124 5.43 -0.70 -12.03
CA GLY A 124 5.30 -1.54 -13.22
C GLY A 124 3.87 -2.04 -13.47
N LEU A 125 3.73 -2.91 -14.46
CA LEU A 125 2.44 -3.48 -14.84
C LEU A 125 1.95 -4.49 -13.78
N VAL A 126 0.72 -4.29 -13.31
CA VAL A 126 0.03 -5.16 -12.36
C VAL A 126 -1.19 -5.76 -13.06
N THR A 127 -1.30 -7.10 -13.05
CA THR A 127 -2.48 -7.78 -13.63
C THR A 127 -3.41 -8.21 -12.52
N ALA A 128 -4.65 -7.73 -12.56
CA ALA A 128 -5.69 -8.03 -11.60
C ALA A 128 -6.79 -8.92 -12.21
N TYR A 129 -7.17 -9.94 -11.46
CA TYR A 129 -8.21 -10.91 -11.77
C TYR A 129 -9.36 -10.68 -10.79
N ALA A 130 -10.42 -10.03 -11.28
CA ALA A 130 -11.59 -9.69 -10.48
C ALA A 130 -12.66 -10.76 -10.65
N LYS A 131 -13.07 -11.41 -9.56
CA LYS A 131 -14.24 -12.30 -9.56
C LYS A 131 -15.50 -11.44 -9.58
N CYS A 132 -16.34 -11.63 -10.58
CA CYS A 132 -17.51 -10.80 -10.84
C CYS A 132 -18.78 -11.66 -10.85
N GLU A 133 -19.82 -11.19 -10.19
CA GLU A 133 -21.10 -11.89 -10.11
C GLU A 133 -22.23 -10.88 -9.88
N ASN A 134 -23.30 -10.97 -10.68
CA ASN A 134 -24.47 -10.09 -10.62
C ASN A 134 -24.11 -8.59 -10.69
N GLY A 135 -23.17 -8.23 -11.56
CA GLY A 135 -22.71 -6.85 -11.75
C GLY A 135 -21.87 -6.29 -10.59
N LYS A 136 -21.37 -7.16 -9.71
CA LYS A 136 -20.54 -6.77 -8.54
C LYS A 136 -19.14 -7.38 -8.63
N CYS A 137 -18.12 -6.59 -8.28
CA CYS A 137 -16.76 -7.10 -8.06
C CYS A 137 -16.69 -7.74 -6.66
N LYS A 138 -16.63 -9.07 -6.60
CA LYS A 138 -16.66 -9.84 -5.35
C LYS A 138 -15.31 -9.88 -4.65
N SER A 139 -14.23 -10.00 -5.41
CA SER A 139 -12.85 -9.94 -4.93
C SER A 139 -11.93 -9.63 -6.10
N VAL A 140 -10.73 -9.15 -5.79
CA VAL A 140 -9.67 -8.89 -6.76
C VAL A 140 -8.42 -9.59 -6.29
N ARG A 141 -7.89 -10.50 -7.12
CA ARG A 141 -6.56 -11.08 -6.97
C ARG A 141 -5.61 -10.38 -7.92
N PHE A 142 -4.58 -9.71 -7.42
CA PHE A 142 -3.57 -9.10 -8.27
C PHE A 142 -2.27 -9.89 -8.23
N HIS A 143 -1.62 -10.00 -9.38
CA HIS A 143 -0.24 -10.42 -9.52
C HIS A 143 0.63 -9.19 -9.38
N ASN A 144 1.39 -9.13 -8.30
CA ASN A 144 2.23 -7.98 -8.01
C ASN A 144 3.55 -8.05 -8.80
N VAL A 145 4.30 -6.96 -8.75
CA VAL A 145 5.72 -6.95 -9.11
C VAL A 145 6.50 -7.98 -8.28
N PRO A 146 7.64 -8.49 -8.79
CA PRO A 146 8.44 -9.46 -8.05
C PRO A 146 8.83 -8.96 -6.66
N ALA A 147 8.69 -9.83 -5.66
CA ALA A 147 9.05 -9.53 -4.27
C ALA A 147 10.30 -10.31 -3.87
N PHE A 148 11.18 -9.72 -3.08
CA PHE A 148 12.46 -10.31 -2.70
C PHE A 148 12.95 -9.81 -1.34
N VAL A 149 13.96 -10.46 -0.79
CA VAL A 149 14.52 -10.16 0.53
C VAL A 149 15.89 -9.51 0.38
N PHE A 150 16.10 -8.35 0.99
CA PHE A 150 17.40 -7.69 1.11
C PHE A 150 18.26 -8.32 2.20
N ALA A 151 17.66 -8.57 3.36
CA ALA A 151 18.34 -9.16 4.51
C ALA A 151 17.35 -9.92 5.40
N THR A 152 17.79 -11.04 5.96
CA THR A 152 17.05 -11.79 7.00
C THR A 152 17.76 -11.71 8.34
N ASP A 153 16.99 -11.66 9.43
CA ASP A 153 17.47 -11.67 10.81
C ASP A 153 18.57 -10.63 11.10
N LYS A 154 18.50 -9.48 10.42
CA LYS A 154 19.44 -8.37 10.58
C LYS A 154 19.29 -7.76 11.97
N GLU A 155 20.37 -7.71 12.72
CA GLU A 155 20.41 -7.05 14.01
C GLU A 155 20.51 -5.53 13.84
N ILE A 156 19.56 -4.80 14.45
CA ILE A 156 19.47 -3.34 14.45
C ILE A 156 19.53 -2.87 15.90
N SER A 157 20.43 -1.93 16.20
CA SER A 157 20.46 -1.29 17.51
C SER A 157 19.38 -0.21 17.56
N VAL A 158 18.35 -0.40 18.38
CA VAL A 158 17.23 0.53 18.52
C VAL A 158 17.31 1.21 19.89
N PRO A 159 17.38 2.56 19.97
CA PRO A 159 17.41 3.27 21.24
C PRO A 159 16.29 2.79 22.18
N ASP A 160 16.62 2.55 23.44
CA ASP A 160 15.78 2.01 24.54
C ASP A 160 15.08 0.66 24.30
N LEU A 161 15.22 0.04 23.13
CA LEU A 161 14.71 -1.31 22.84
C LEU A 161 15.83 -2.35 22.75
N GLY A 162 17.09 -1.90 22.63
CA GLY A 162 18.25 -2.78 22.49
C GLY A 162 18.39 -3.32 21.07
N THR A 163 18.96 -4.50 20.93
CA THR A 163 19.11 -5.15 19.62
C THR A 163 17.81 -5.83 19.21
N VAL A 164 17.24 -5.38 18.09
CA VAL A 164 16.04 -5.97 17.47
C VAL A 164 16.45 -6.68 16.19
N LYS A 165 15.97 -7.91 15.99
CA LYS A 165 16.15 -8.64 14.73
C LYS A 165 15.03 -8.28 13.77
N VAL A 166 15.40 -7.94 12.55
CA VAL A 166 14.46 -7.56 11.51
C VAL A 166 14.75 -8.27 10.20
N ASP A 167 13.71 -8.52 9.41
CA ASP A 167 13.86 -8.84 8.00
C ASP A 167 13.63 -7.56 7.17
N ILE A 168 14.37 -7.37 6.07
CA ILE A 168 14.18 -6.25 5.15
C ILE A 168 13.83 -6.83 3.79
N ALA A 169 12.67 -6.49 3.24
CA ALA A 169 12.17 -7.08 2.01
C ALA A 169 11.42 -6.08 1.14
N TYR A 170 11.44 -6.32 -0.16
CA TYR A 170 10.66 -5.58 -1.15
C TYR A 170 9.41 -6.38 -1.53
N GLY A 171 8.25 -5.72 -1.52
CA GLY A 171 6.97 -6.28 -1.95
C GLY A 171 6.16 -5.32 -2.83
N GLY A 172 6.83 -4.39 -3.52
CA GLY A 172 6.23 -3.20 -4.15
C GLY A 172 6.66 -1.90 -3.45
N MET A 173 6.87 -1.98 -2.14
CA MET A 173 7.59 -1.01 -1.30
C MET A 173 8.63 -1.76 -0.47
N ILE A 174 9.55 -1.03 0.16
CA ILE A 174 10.58 -1.62 1.03
C ILE A 174 10.09 -1.62 2.48
N TYR A 175 9.96 -2.82 3.03
CA TYR A 175 9.48 -3.09 4.38
C TYR A 175 10.63 -3.49 5.30
N VAL A 176 10.54 -3.05 6.55
CA VAL A 176 11.15 -3.75 7.67
C VAL A 176 10.09 -4.59 8.37
N LEU A 177 10.34 -5.89 8.55
CA LEU A 177 9.43 -6.82 9.21
C LEU A 177 10.01 -7.22 10.58
N VAL A 178 9.17 -7.17 11.61
CA VAL A 178 9.55 -7.44 13.00
C VAL A 178 8.52 -8.35 13.65
N ASP A 179 8.97 -9.36 14.40
CA ASP A 179 8.08 -10.13 15.27
C ASP A 179 7.61 -9.23 16.41
N ALA A 180 6.30 -8.98 16.51
CA ALA A 180 5.71 -8.13 17.54
C ALA A 180 6.09 -8.59 18.96
N SER A 181 6.18 -9.90 19.18
CA SER A 181 6.49 -10.46 20.50
C SER A 181 7.95 -10.22 20.91
N SER A 182 8.87 -10.12 19.95
CA SER A 182 10.30 -9.84 20.19
C SER A 182 10.55 -8.46 20.80
N VAL A 183 9.61 -7.52 20.62
CA VAL A 183 9.64 -6.16 21.18
C VAL A 183 8.55 -5.92 22.23
N GLY A 184 7.97 -7.00 22.78
CA GLY A 184 7.00 -6.92 23.88
C GLY A 184 5.66 -6.30 23.48
N LEU A 185 5.23 -6.49 22.23
CA LEU A 185 3.96 -6.02 21.68
C LEU A 185 3.04 -7.17 21.32
N LYS A 186 1.74 -6.85 21.21
CA LYS A 186 0.73 -7.73 20.60
C LYS A 186 -0.05 -6.96 19.56
N ILE A 187 -0.50 -7.64 18.51
CA ILE A 187 -1.28 -7.00 17.46
C ILE A 187 -2.73 -6.89 17.93
N LYS A 188 -3.06 -5.73 18.52
CA LYS A 188 -4.39 -5.42 19.06
C LYS A 188 -4.76 -3.98 18.79
N THR A 189 -6.01 -3.74 18.41
CA THR A 189 -6.53 -2.39 18.14
C THR A 189 -6.33 -1.42 19.31
N THR A 190 -6.45 -1.90 20.55
CA THR A 190 -6.22 -1.11 21.78
C THR A 190 -4.76 -0.73 22.01
N GLU A 191 -3.80 -1.38 21.34
CA GLU A 191 -2.37 -1.09 21.42
C GLU A 191 -1.89 -0.16 20.28
N GLY A 192 -2.80 0.38 19.47
CA GLY A 192 -2.46 1.11 18.24
C GLY A 192 -1.41 2.21 18.40
N ALA A 193 -1.57 3.10 19.39
CA ALA A 193 -0.60 4.16 19.66
C ALA A 193 0.78 3.62 20.08
N LYS A 194 0.82 2.49 20.80
CA LYS A 194 2.07 1.85 21.22
C LYS A 194 2.77 1.19 20.03
N LEU A 195 2.00 0.51 19.17
CA LEU A 195 2.49 -0.09 17.92
C LEU A 195 3.10 0.98 17.01
N VAL A 196 2.40 2.09 16.78
CA VAL A 196 2.92 3.23 16.02
C VAL A 196 4.23 3.76 16.63
N LYS A 197 4.23 4.07 17.93
CA LYS A 197 5.39 4.64 18.61
C LYS A 197 6.63 3.75 18.51
N VAL A 198 6.47 2.44 18.72
CA VAL A 198 7.59 1.49 18.63
C VAL A 198 7.99 1.27 17.17
N GLY A 199 7.02 1.20 16.26
CA GLY A 199 7.28 1.01 14.83
C GLY A 199 8.10 2.15 14.23
N GLU A 200 7.70 3.40 14.47
CA GLU A 200 8.43 4.58 14.01
C GLU A 200 9.88 4.62 14.53
N ARG A 201 10.10 4.21 15.78
CA ARG A 201 11.45 4.14 16.37
C ARG A 201 12.32 3.08 15.70
N ILE A 202 11.77 1.89 15.46
CA ILE A 202 12.51 0.82 14.77
C ILE A 202 12.81 1.23 13.34
N LYS A 203 11.82 1.76 12.61
CA LYS A 203 11.97 2.25 11.23
C LYS A 203 13.09 3.30 11.14
N ARG A 204 13.11 4.28 12.05
CA ARG A 204 14.18 5.28 12.12
C ARG A 204 15.56 4.65 12.32
N ALA A 205 15.69 3.75 13.30
CA ALA A 205 16.95 3.05 13.55
C ALA A 205 17.43 2.21 12.35
N VAL A 206 16.50 1.62 11.60
CA VAL A 206 16.80 0.87 10.37
C VAL A 206 17.29 1.81 9.26
N MET A 207 16.63 2.96 9.06
CA MET A 207 17.06 3.96 8.08
C MET A 207 18.45 4.54 8.39
N GLU A 208 18.82 4.64 9.67
CA GLU A 208 20.15 5.11 10.09
C GLU A 208 21.26 4.06 9.87
N GLN A 209 20.90 2.77 9.87
CA GLN A 209 21.86 1.66 9.84
C GLN A 209 21.87 0.90 8.50
N THR A 210 20.92 1.19 7.62
CA THR A 210 20.74 0.51 6.33
C THR A 210 20.19 1.50 5.29
N ASP A 211 20.54 1.28 4.02
CA ASP A 211 19.98 2.02 2.89
C ASP A 211 19.70 1.02 1.75
N PRO A 212 18.64 0.20 1.86
CA PRO A 212 18.28 -0.73 0.80
C PRO A 212 17.89 0.04 -0.46
N VAL A 213 18.47 -0.34 -1.60
CA VAL A 213 18.20 0.27 -2.91
C VAL A 213 17.68 -0.80 -3.86
N HIS A 214 16.54 -0.55 -4.51
CA HIS A 214 16.00 -1.47 -5.50
C HIS A 214 16.98 -1.60 -6.69
N PRO A 215 17.40 -2.83 -7.07
CA PRO A 215 18.51 -3.04 -8.01
C PRO A 215 18.22 -2.56 -9.44
N GLU A 216 16.95 -2.46 -9.82
CA GLU A 216 16.52 -2.03 -11.16
C GLU A 216 15.96 -0.60 -11.19
N ASN A 217 15.74 0.03 -10.02
CA ASN A 217 15.26 1.40 -9.93
C ASN A 217 15.84 2.08 -8.69
N PRO A 218 16.99 2.76 -8.82
CA PRO A 218 17.65 3.43 -7.68
C PRO A 218 16.82 4.53 -7.02
N GLY A 219 15.75 5.01 -7.67
CA GLY A 219 14.82 5.95 -7.06
C GLY A 219 13.85 5.32 -6.07
N ILE A 220 13.84 3.98 -5.94
CA ILE A 220 13.16 3.23 -4.89
C ILE A 220 14.23 2.79 -3.89
N HIS A 221 14.38 3.54 -2.81
CA HIS A 221 15.39 3.27 -1.80
C HIS A 221 14.93 3.69 -0.41
N GLY A 222 15.61 3.20 0.61
CA GLY A 222 15.25 3.42 2.01
C GLY A 222 14.03 2.60 2.43
N VAL A 223 13.87 2.44 3.73
CA VAL A 223 12.69 1.78 4.32
C VAL A 223 11.64 2.82 4.60
N THR A 224 10.46 2.70 3.99
CA THR A 224 9.37 3.66 4.22
C THR A 224 8.30 3.12 5.18
N ILE A 225 8.24 1.79 5.33
CA ILE A 225 7.16 1.11 6.07
C ILE A 225 7.72 0.03 7.01
N ILE A 226 7.08 -0.13 8.18
CA ILE A 226 7.36 -1.23 9.11
C ILE A 226 6.12 -2.11 9.30
N GLU A 227 6.34 -3.42 9.27
CA GLU A 227 5.32 -4.44 9.51
C GLU A 227 5.64 -5.22 10.78
N PHE A 228 4.72 -5.17 11.74
CA PHE A 228 4.72 -6.12 12.85
C PHE A 228 4.01 -7.39 12.43
N THR A 229 4.65 -8.53 12.70
CA THR A 229 4.14 -9.85 12.34
C THR A 229 3.96 -10.71 13.59
N GLU A 230 3.04 -11.67 13.53
CA GLU A 230 2.91 -12.76 14.49
C GLU A 230 3.32 -14.10 13.86
N PRO A 231 3.62 -15.14 14.67
CA PRO A 231 4.01 -16.45 14.17
C PRO A 231 2.95 -17.10 13.26
N LEU A 232 3.41 -17.94 12.32
CA LEU A 232 2.55 -18.74 11.47
C LEU A 232 1.78 -19.80 12.28
N TYR A 233 0.56 -20.08 11.84
CA TYR A 233 -0.25 -21.21 12.29
C TYR A 233 -1.03 -21.83 11.12
N GLU A 234 -1.35 -23.11 11.23
CA GLU A 234 -2.16 -23.82 10.22
C GLU A 234 -3.59 -23.29 10.21
N TYR A 235 -4.14 -23.03 9.02
CA TYR A 235 -5.48 -22.49 8.86
C TYR A 235 -6.08 -22.81 7.48
N LYS A 236 -7.28 -23.41 7.47
CA LYS A 236 -7.96 -23.89 6.25
C LYS A 236 -7.05 -24.84 5.45
N ASP A 237 -6.73 -24.50 4.21
CA ASP A 237 -5.90 -25.25 3.26
C ASP A 237 -4.48 -24.66 3.10
N GLY A 238 -4.04 -23.86 4.08
CA GLY A 238 -2.71 -23.27 4.10
C GLY A 238 -2.34 -22.75 5.49
N LYS A 239 -1.60 -21.64 5.53
CA LYS A 239 -1.11 -21.03 6.76
C LYS A 239 -1.69 -19.65 6.96
N ALA A 240 -1.70 -19.18 8.20
CA ALA A 240 -2.13 -17.84 8.54
C ALA A 240 -1.17 -17.17 9.52
N ALA A 241 -1.16 -15.85 9.51
CA ALA A 241 -0.53 -15.02 10.52
C ALA A 241 -1.28 -13.69 10.63
N ASN A 242 -1.15 -13.03 11.77
CA ASN A 242 -1.62 -11.67 11.93
C ASN A 242 -0.49 -10.69 11.65
N ASN A 243 -0.83 -9.53 11.12
CA ASN A 243 0.08 -8.40 10.98
C ASN A 243 -0.60 -7.08 11.34
N THR A 244 0.26 -6.08 11.51
CA THR A 244 -0.15 -4.69 11.37
C THR A 244 1.01 -3.89 10.82
N VAL A 245 0.70 -3.01 9.88
CA VAL A 245 1.68 -2.14 9.25
C VAL A 245 1.58 -0.74 9.83
N VAL A 246 2.72 -0.12 10.15
CA VAL A 246 2.79 1.31 10.50
C VAL A 246 3.19 2.10 9.27
N VAL A 247 2.31 3.01 8.85
CA VAL A 247 2.47 3.92 7.73
C VAL A 247 2.75 5.31 8.26
N SER A 248 3.77 5.99 7.72
CA SER A 248 4.09 7.38 8.08
C SER A 248 2.89 8.32 7.79
N PRO A 249 2.66 9.36 8.61
CA PRO A 249 3.51 9.80 9.71
C PRO A 249 3.25 9.08 11.05
N GLY A 250 2.48 7.98 11.07
CA GLY A 250 2.31 7.19 12.29
C GLY A 250 0.90 6.65 12.45
N ARG A 251 0.39 5.91 11.48
CA ARG A 251 -0.90 5.24 11.58
C ARG A 251 -0.77 3.77 11.29
N LEU A 252 -1.81 3.01 11.60
CA LEU A 252 -1.87 1.62 11.18
C LEU A 252 -2.56 1.48 9.83
N ASP A 253 -2.10 0.59 8.97
CA ASP A 253 -2.92 0.08 7.87
C ASP A 253 -4.09 -0.71 8.47
N ARG A 254 -5.32 -0.41 8.05
CA ARG A 254 -6.52 -1.09 8.54
C ARG A 254 -6.75 -2.39 7.79
N SER A 255 -6.20 -2.52 6.58
CA SER A 255 -6.14 -3.76 5.83
C SER A 255 -4.97 -4.65 6.31
N PRO A 256 -4.86 -5.89 5.81
CA PRO A 256 -3.69 -6.73 6.02
C PRO A 256 -2.44 -6.29 5.24
N CYS A 257 -2.49 -5.15 4.54
CA CYS A 257 -1.45 -4.58 3.68
C CYS A 257 -1.01 -5.52 2.55
N GLY A 258 -1.42 -5.26 1.30
CA GLY A 258 -1.13 -6.17 0.19
C GLY A 258 0.36 -6.25 -0.18
N THR A 259 1.05 -5.12 -0.23
CA THR A 259 2.50 -5.04 -0.45
C THR A 259 3.30 -5.63 0.73
N GLY A 260 2.86 -5.40 1.97
CA GLY A 260 3.42 -6.04 3.17
C GLY A 260 3.25 -7.56 3.13
N THR A 261 2.06 -8.03 2.72
CA THR A 261 1.80 -9.45 2.46
C THR A 261 2.76 -10.02 1.41
N CYS A 262 3.04 -9.31 0.32
CA CYS A 262 4.03 -9.74 -0.67
C CYS A 262 5.45 -9.81 -0.09
N ALA A 263 5.86 -8.82 0.70
CA ALA A 263 7.16 -8.82 1.38
C ALA A 263 7.27 -9.98 2.38
N ARG A 264 6.21 -10.24 3.16
CA ARG A 264 6.11 -11.35 4.08
C ARG A 264 6.17 -12.71 3.37
N LEU A 265 5.47 -12.87 2.25
CA LEU A 265 5.58 -14.06 1.40
C LEU A 265 7.02 -14.31 0.95
N ALA A 266 7.75 -13.27 0.53
CA ALA A 266 9.14 -13.39 0.10
C ALA A 266 10.05 -13.86 1.25
N VAL A 267 9.87 -13.30 2.46
CA VAL A 267 10.59 -13.71 3.67
C VAL A 267 10.29 -15.16 4.05
N LEU A 268 9.00 -15.52 4.12
CA LEU A 268 8.58 -16.87 4.48
C LEU A 268 9.09 -17.92 3.48
N HIS A 269 9.03 -17.61 2.18
CA HIS A 269 9.56 -18.48 1.14
C HIS A 269 11.09 -18.61 1.22
N ALA A 270 11.82 -17.50 1.41
CA ALA A 270 13.27 -17.52 1.57
C ALA A 270 13.73 -18.33 2.80
N LYS A 271 12.93 -18.33 3.88
CA LYS A 271 13.16 -19.14 5.09
C LYS A 271 12.66 -20.59 4.96
N GLY A 272 12.03 -20.95 3.84
CA GLY A 272 11.48 -22.30 3.61
C GLY A 272 10.22 -22.61 4.43
N GLU A 273 9.58 -21.58 4.99
CA GLU A 273 8.41 -21.69 5.86
C GLU A 273 7.09 -21.73 5.08
N LEU A 274 7.08 -21.31 3.81
CA LEU A 274 5.92 -21.36 2.92
C LEU A 274 6.35 -21.83 1.52
N LYS A 275 5.59 -22.76 0.93
CA LYS A 275 5.91 -23.33 -0.39
C LYS A 275 5.24 -22.56 -1.53
N GLU A 276 5.79 -22.69 -2.74
CA GLU A 276 5.08 -22.28 -3.95
C GLU A 276 3.70 -22.94 -4.03
N GLY A 277 2.68 -22.15 -4.35
CA GLY A 277 1.30 -22.59 -4.48
C GLY A 277 0.49 -22.72 -3.19
N GLU A 278 1.13 -22.64 -2.02
CA GLU A 278 0.46 -22.71 -0.71
C GLU A 278 -0.28 -21.41 -0.38
N ASN A 279 -1.49 -21.51 0.18
CA ASN A 279 -2.26 -20.34 0.58
C ASN A 279 -1.69 -19.73 1.88
N PHE A 280 -1.58 -18.40 1.90
CA PHE A 280 -1.22 -17.62 3.08
C PHE A 280 -2.34 -16.64 3.42
N TYR A 281 -3.06 -16.91 4.49
CA TYR A 281 -4.14 -16.08 5.02
C TYR A 281 -3.58 -15.02 5.96
N HIS A 282 -3.36 -13.82 5.44
CA HIS A 282 -2.76 -12.74 6.19
C HIS A 282 -3.85 -11.84 6.78
N ARG A 283 -3.87 -11.70 8.11
CA ARG A 283 -4.91 -10.94 8.80
C ARG A 283 -4.39 -9.63 9.35
N GLY A 284 -5.07 -8.55 9.03
CA GLY A 284 -4.76 -7.22 9.55
C GLY A 284 -5.30 -7.02 10.97
N ILE A 285 -4.93 -5.89 11.59
CA ILE A 285 -5.31 -5.55 12.96
C ILE A 285 -6.83 -5.44 13.19
N THR A 286 -7.61 -5.19 12.14
CA THR A 286 -9.07 -5.11 12.18
C THR A 286 -9.76 -6.48 12.06
N GLY A 287 -8.99 -7.54 11.81
CA GLY A 287 -9.49 -8.91 11.60
C GLY A 287 -9.89 -9.21 10.16
N THR A 288 -9.72 -8.28 9.21
CA THR A 288 -9.87 -8.55 7.78
C THR A 288 -8.73 -9.43 7.27
N GLU A 289 -8.95 -10.15 6.16
CA GLU A 289 -8.06 -11.18 5.65
C GLU A 289 -7.77 -10.94 4.16
N PHE A 290 -6.49 -11.05 3.79
CA PHE A 290 -6.04 -11.19 2.41
C PHE A 290 -5.49 -12.59 2.21
N VAL A 291 -5.60 -13.11 0.99
CA VAL A 291 -5.05 -14.42 0.63
C VAL A 291 -3.85 -14.21 -0.28
N GLY A 292 -2.66 -14.41 0.26
CA GLY A 292 -1.39 -14.36 -0.45
C GLY A 292 -1.00 -15.73 -0.98
N ARG A 293 -0.25 -15.77 -2.09
CA ARG A 293 0.35 -16.99 -2.63
C ARG A 293 1.64 -16.68 -3.38
N VAL A 294 2.62 -17.57 -3.26
CA VAL A 294 3.80 -17.59 -4.13
C VAL A 294 3.42 -18.34 -5.41
N GLU A 295 3.30 -17.62 -6.53
CA GLU A 295 2.89 -18.21 -7.81
C GLU A 295 4.06 -18.82 -8.59
N GLY A 296 5.29 -18.44 -8.23
CA GLY A 296 6.52 -18.94 -8.78
C GLY A 296 7.71 -18.11 -8.33
N THR A 297 8.89 -18.42 -8.87
CA THR A 297 10.15 -17.77 -8.55
C THR A 297 10.81 -17.10 -9.76
N THR A 298 11.64 -16.09 -9.49
CA THR A 298 12.36 -15.31 -10.50
C THR A 298 13.60 -14.65 -9.89
N LYS A 299 14.20 -13.69 -10.61
CA LYS A 299 15.26 -12.83 -10.10
C LYS A 299 14.96 -11.36 -10.36
N VAL A 300 15.44 -10.50 -9.47
CA VAL A 300 15.50 -9.04 -9.66
C VAL A 300 16.92 -8.61 -9.35
N GLY A 301 17.68 -8.19 -10.36
CA GLY A 301 19.13 -8.04 -10.24
C GLY A 301 19.81 -9.30 -9.68
N GLU A 302 20.46 -9.18 -8.52
CA GLU A 302 21.14 -10.28 -7.84
C GLU A 302 20.25 -11.07 -6.86
N TYR A 303 19.06 -10.56 -6.53
CA TYR A 303 18.19 -11.15 -5.51
C TYR A 303 17.32 -12.26 -6.10
N SER A 304 17.24 -13.39 -5.38
CA SER A 304 16.18 -14.38 -5.60
C SER A 304 14.84 -13.77 -5.22
N ALA A 305 13.87 -13.86 -6.11
CA ALA A 305 12.57 -13.22 -5.97
C ALA A 305 11.44 -14.23 -6.19
N ILE A 306 10.26 -13.86 -5.73
CA ILE A 306 9.00 -14.56 -5.99
C ILE A 306 8.11 -13.72 -6.90
N TYR A 307 7.16 -14.38 -7.58
CA TYR A 307 5.98 -13.74 -8.13
C TYR A 307 4.83 -13.90 -7.12
N PRO A 308 4.52 -12.88 -6.29
CA PRO A 308 3.44 -13.00 -5.33
C PRO A 308 2.10 -12.59 -5.96
N SER A 309 1.04 -13.26 -5.53
CA SER A 309 -0.34 -12.79 -5.72
C SER A 309 -1.00 -12.52 -4.38
N VAL A 310 -1.93 -11.57 -4.36
CA VAL A 310 -2.75 -11.25 -3.19
C VAL A 310 -4.20 -11.04 -3.62
N GLU A 311 -5.12 -11.73 -2.97
CA GLU A 311 -6.57 -11.56 -3.13
C GLU A 311 -7.17 -10.81 -1.95
N GLY A 312 -7.96 -9.77 -2.26
CA GLY A 312 -8.67 -8.97 -1.29
C GLY A 312 -10.05 -8.53 -1.80
N GLN A 313 -10.79 -7.83 -0.95
CA GLN A 313 -12.13 -7.33 -1.24
C GLN A 313 -12.21 -5.82 -0.94
N ALA A 314 -13.00 -5.12 -1.74
CA ALA A 314 -13.27 -3.71 -1.55
C ALA A 314 -14.77 -3.39 -1.71
N TRP A 315 -15.17 -2.25 -1.17
CA TRP A 315 -16.53 -1.75 -1.24
C TRP A 315 -16.53 -0.25 -1.51
N ILE A 316 -17.34 0.17 -2.48
CA ILE A 316 -17.66 1.58 -2.68
C ILE A 316 -18.45 2.08 -1.46
N THR A 317 -18.01 3.20 -0.88
CA THR A 317 -18.61 3.83 0.29
C THR A 317 -19.33 5.14 -0.06
N SER A 318 -18.95 5.80 -1.15
CA SER A 318 -19.51 7.10 -1.52
C SER A 318 -19.15 7.54 -2.93
N PHE A 319 -19.87 8.55 -3.44
CA PHE A 319 -19.49 9.37 -4.58
C PHE A 319 -19.35 10.81 -4.10
N LYS A 320 -18.18 11.42 -4.30
CA LYS A 320 -17.82 12.73 -3.76
C LYS A 320 -17.46 13.68 -4.89
N GLN A 321 -17.91 14.92 -4.79
CA GLN A 321 -17.34 16.06 -5.51
C GLN A 321 -16.50 16.87 -4.53
N VAL A 322 -15.19 16.68 -4.56
CA VAL A 322 -14.27 17.44 -3.72
C VAL A 322 -14.03 18.79 -4.39
N VAL A 323 -14.17 19.89 -3.64
CA VAL A 323 -14.08 21.25 -4.19
C VAL A 323 -13.04 22.09 -3.45
N LEU A 324 -12.44 23.03 -4.18
CA LEU A 324 -11.60 24.09 -3.63
C LEU A 324 -12.16 25.44 -4.04
N ASP A 325 -12.62 26.21 -3.06
CA ASP A 325 -12.97 27.61 -3.25
C ASP A 325 -11.69 28.47 -3.28
N SER A 326 -11.63 29.45 -4.17
CA SER A 326 -10.48 30.37 -4.28
C SER A 326 -10.22 31.20 -3.01
N THR A 327 -11.20 31.35 -2.12
CA THR A 327 -11.08 32.11 -0.86
C THR A 327 -10.95 31.21 0.38
N ASP A 328 -10.85 29.88 0.20
CA ASP A 328 -10.62 28.95 1.31
C ASP A 328 -9.26 29.23 1.97
N PRO A 329 -9.20 29.49 3.30
CA PRO A 329 -7.93 29.70 3.99
C PRO A 329 -7.04 28.45 4.07
N PHE A 330 -7.58 27.27 3.76
CA PHE A 330 -6.85 25.99 3.78
C PHE A 330 -6.85 25.33 2.39
N PRO A 331 -6.16 25.93 1.39
CA PRO A 331 -6.17 25.43 0.02
C PRO A 331 -5.46 24.09 -0.16
N GLU A 332 -4.69 23.65 0.83
CA GLU A 332 -4.01 22.34 0.91
C GLU A 332 -4.38 21.58 2.20
N GLY A 333 -5.39 22.06 2.92
CA GLY A 333 -5.78 21.52 4.21
C GLY A 333 -4.79 21.84 5.34
N PHE A 334 -4.91 21.09 6.43
CA PHE A 334 -4.05 21.16 7.62
C PHE A 334 -3.97 19.80 8.33
N ARG A 335 -3.05 19.69 9.29
CA ARG A 335 -2.85 18.51 10.15
C ARG A 335 -2.75 18.95 11.60
N VAL A 336 -3.29 18.15 12.53
CA VAL A 336 -3.26 18.43 13.96
C VAL A 336 -2.73 17.22 14.73
N GLY A 337 -1.93 17.46 15.77
CA GLY A 337 -1.19 16.44 16.53
C GLY A 337 -2.05 15.42 17.30
N ASP A 338 -3.35 15.64 17.39
CA ASP A 338 -4.30 14.70 18.01
C ASP A 338 -4.66 13.52 17.08
N THR A 339 -4.48 13.72 15.77
CA THR A 339 -4.91 12.81 14.70
C THR A 339 -3.78 12.44 13.75
N TRP A 340 -2.76 13.29 13.64
CA TRP A 340 -1.47 13.01 12.98
C TRP A 340 -0.34 12.97 14.00
N HIS A 341 0.56 12.01 13.84
CA HIS A 341 1.81 11.99 14.60
C HIS A 341 2.81 12.94 13.93
N LEU A 342 2.80 14.20 14.36
CA LEU A 342 3.72 15.22 13.86
C LEU A 342 5.05 15.16 14.62
N ASP A 343 6.15 15.47 13.93
CA ASP A 343 7.43 15.66 14.61
C ASP A 343 7.33 16.91 15.51
N PRO A 344 7.70 16.84 16.80
CA PRO A 344 7.67 18.02 17.68
C PRO A 344 8.53 19.21 17.20
N GLU A 345 9.45 18.98 16.25
CA GLU A 345 10.33 20.01 15.69
C GLU A 345 9.78 20.67 14.40
N GLU A 346 8.65 20.20 13.85
CA GLU A 346 7.91 20.81 12.71
C GLU A 346 6.83 21.81 13.15
#